data_AF-A8T1F8-F1
#
_entry.id   AF-A8T1F8-F1
#
_cell.length_a   1.000
_cell.length_b   1.000
_cell.length_c   1.000
_cell.angle_alpha   90.00
_cell.angle_beta   90.00
_cell.angle_gamma   90.00
#
_symmetry.space_group_name_H-M   'P 1'
#
loop_
_entity.id
_entity.type
_entity.pdbx_description
1 polymer ?
#
loop_
_entity_poly.entity_id
_entity_poly.type
_entity_poly.pdbx_seq_one_letter_code
_entity_poly.pdbx_strand_id
1 'polypeptide(L)'
;MAEYSPTYLSGLIVKSLEISGDGAAFWEQGHPRHFAVGCQKFCGSNKKWKNRYGYHKRLLSETAMYRVKQLLGGKLSLRNYNAQVGETYAMLKALNRLTGVGMPETHYFV
;
A
#
# COMPACT_ATOMS: atom_id res chain seq x y z
N MET A 1 3.24 -13.48 -22.93
CA MET A 1 3.94 -12.71 -21.88
C MET A 1 3.57 -11.25 -22.09
N ALA A 2 2.61 -10.72 -21.32
CA ALA A 2 2.17 -9.34 -21.45
C ALA A 2 2.93 -8.46 -20.45
N GLU A 3 3.68 -7.50 -20.97
CA GLU A 3 4.34 -6.46 -20.18
C GLU A 3 3.28 -5.56 -19.54
N TYR A 4 3.12 -5.66 -18.22
CA TYR A 4 2.27 -4.77 -17.45
C TYR A 4 2.98 -3.41 -17.31
N SER A 5 2.48 -2.41 -18.04
CA SER A 5 2.98 -1.03 -17.99
C SER A 5 2.83 -0.43 -16.56
N PRO A 6 3.83 0.31 -16.04
CA PRO A 6 3.89 0.78 -14.64
C PRO A 6 2.70 1.65 -14.19
N THR A 7 2.04 2.34 -15.12
CA THR A 7 0.87 3.21 -14.85
C THR A 7 -0.37 2.40 -14.47
N TYR A 8 -0.54 1.18 -14.99
CA TYR A 8 -1.67 0.31 -14.65
C TYR A 8 -1.59 -0.24 -13.22
N LEU A 9 -0.38 -0.51 -12.72
CA LEU A 9 -0.17 -1.02 -11.36
C LEU A 9 -0.47 0.06 -10.30
N SER A 10 -0.14 1.32 -10.58
CA SER A 10 -0.48 2.47 -9.73
C SER A 10 -2.02 2.65 -9.62
N GLY A 11 -2.72 2.61 -10.76
CA GLY A 11 -4.18 2.67 -10.80
C GLY A 11 -4.86 1.49 -10.10
N LEU A 12 -4.30 0.27 -10.22
CA LEU A 12 -4.81 -0.93 -9.54
C LEU A 12 -4.65 -0.89 -8.02
N ILE A 13 -3.58 -0.29 -7.49
CA ILE A 13 -3.39 -0.13 -6.04
C ILE A 13 -4.39 0.89 -5.47
N VAL A 14 -4.62 2.01 -6.16
CA VAL A 14 -5.63 3.00 -5.76
C VAL A 14 -7.05 2.42 -5.89
N LYS A 15 -7.34 1.70 -6.97
CA LYS A 15 -8.63 1.02 -7.16
C LYS A 15 -8.85 -0.09 -6.14
N SER A 16 -7.80 -0.80 -5.71
CA SER A 16 -7.85 -1.77 -4.60
C SER A 16 -8.10 -1.12 -3.24
N LEU A 17 -7.66 0.13 -3.05
CA LEU A 17 -8.02 0.96 -1.88
C LEU A 17 -9.53 1.30 -1.85
N GLU A 18 -10.16 1.37 -3.02
CA GLU A 18 -11.58 1.71 -3.24
C GLU A 18 -12.52 0.52 -3.46
N ILE A 19 -12.04 -0.74 -3.42
CA ILE A 19 -12.95 -1.92 -3.42
C ILE A 19 -13.60 -2.05 -2.03
N SER A 20 -14.48 -1.11 -1.74
CA SER A 20 -15.54 -1.21 -0.74
C SER A 20 -16.86 -0.72 -1.35
N GLY A 21 -17.02 -0.90 -2.66
CA GLY A 21 -18.32 -0.86 -3.35
C GLY A 21 -18.97 -2.24 -3.38
N ASP A 22 -20.30 -2.30 -3.53
CA ASP A 22 -21.24 -3.43 -3.37
C ASP A 22 -20.92 -4.77 -4.08
N GLY A 23 -19.77 -4.91 -4.74
CA GLY A 23 -19.31 -6.12 -5.44
C GLY A 23 -18.44 -7.08 -4.62
N ALA A 24 -18.32 -6.91 -3.30
CA ALA A 24 -17.46 -7.77 -2.47
C ALA A 24 -18.08 -9.18 -2.29
N ALA A 25 -17.52 -10.18 -2.97
CA ALA A 25 -17.96 -11.58 -2.91
C ALA A 25 -17.12 -12.43 -1.94
N PHE A 26 -17.73 -13.50 -1.41
CA PHE A 26 -17.00 -14.53 -0.70
C PHE A 26 -16.09 -15.30 -1.68
N TRP A 27 -14.87 -15.59 -1.23
CA TRP A 27 -13.89 -16.40 -1.97
C TRP A 27 -14.09 -17.90 -1.69
N GLU A 28 -13.22 -18.78 -2.18
CA GLU A 28 -13.17 -20.18 -1.78
C GLU A 28 -13.07 -20.35 -0.24
N GLN A 29 -13.57 -21.48 0.28
CA GLN A 29 -13.76 -21.71 1.71
C GLN A 29 -12.43 -21.57 2.49
N GLY A 30 -12.43 -20.76 3.57
CA GLY A 30 -11.26 -20.55 4.43
C GLY A 30 -10.41 -19.32 4.11
N HIS A 31 -10.78 -18.52 3.09
CA HIS A 31 -10.00 -17.35 2.71
C HIS A 31 -10.09 -16.21 3.77
N PRO A 32 -8.97 -15.60 4.20
CA PRO A 32 -8.95 -14.53 5.22
C PRO A 32 -9.82 -13.29 4.90
N ARG A 33 -10.16 -13.10 3.61
CA ARG A 33 -11.07 -12.01 3.15
C ARG A 33 -12.54 -12.26 3.47
N HIS A 34 -12.96 -13.48 3.82
CA HIS A 34 -14.34 -13.76 4.22
C HIS A 34 -14.79 -12.91 5.40
N PHE A 35 -13.92 -12.70 6.38
CA PHE A 35 -14.23 -11.85 7.54
C PHE A 35 -14.41 -10.38 7.16
N ALA A 36 -13.66 -9.88 6.16
CA ALA A 36 -13.87 -8.55 5.62
C ALA A 36 -15.24 -8.47 4.93
N VAL A 37 -15.56 -9.43 4.06
CA VAL A 37 -16.85 -9.45 3.34
C VAL A 37 -18.03 -9.54 4.32
N GLY A 38 -17.90 -10.34 5.38
CA GLY A 38 -18.88 -10.42 6.46
C GLY A 38 -19.07 -9.09 7.18
N CYS A 39 -17.98 -8.44 7.63
CA CYS A 39 -18.09 -7.13 8.27
C CYS A 39 -18.76 -6.07 7.37
N GLN A 40 -18.47 -6.08 6.07
CA GLN A 40 -19.11 -5.17 5.13
C GLN A 40 -20.61 -5.44 5.00
N LYS A 41 -21.01 -6.70 4.81
CA LYS A 41 -22.42 -7.07 4.61
C LYS A 41 -23.27 -6.90 5.88
N PHE A 42 -22.72 -7.19 7.06
CA PHE A 42 -23.46 -7.13 8.32
C PHE A 42 -23.39 -5.78 9.04
N CYS A 43 -22.32 -5.01 8.86
CA CYS A 43 -22.11 -3.75 9.59
C CYS A 43 -21.95 -2.53 8.67
N GLY A 44 -22.12 -2.69 7.36
CA GLY A 44 -21.92 -1.64 6.35
C GLY A 44 -20.48 -1.11 6.26
N SER A 45 -19.55 -1.68 7.02
CA SER A 45 -18.17 -1.19 7.09
C SER A 45 -17.17 -2.24 7.53
N ASN A 46 -15.96 -2.13 6.99
CA ASN A 46 -14.82 -2.98 7.33
C ASN A 46 -13.94 -2.44 8.46
N LYS A 47 -14.39 -1.43 9.21
CA LYS A 47 -13.57 -0.75 10.23
C LYS A 47 -13.10 -1.72 11.33
N LYS A 48 -14.01 -2.56 11.84
CA LYS A 48 -13.70 -3.56 12.88
C LYS A 48 -12.70 -4.61 12.40
N TRP A 49 -12.87 -5.13 11.18
CA TRP A 49 -11.95 -6.07 10.57
C TRP A 49 -10.57 -5.45 10.31
N LYS A 50 -10.53 -4.26 9.70
CA LYS A 50 -9.28 -3.53 9.41
C LYS A 50 -8.47 -3.25 10.67
N ASN A 51 -9.14 -2.92 11.79
CA ASN A 51 -8.49 -2.70 13.07
C ASN A 51 -7.97 -4.01 13.68
N ARG A 52 -8.84 -5.03 13.81
CA ARG A 52 -8.50 -6.33 14.42
C ARG A 52 -7.29 -7.00 13.76
N TYR A 53 -7.19 -6.93 12.44
CA TYR A 53 -6.13 -7.59 11.67
C TYR A 53 -4.98 -6.64 11.28
N GLY A 54 -4.96 -5.40 11.79
CA GLY A 54 -3.88 -4.45 11.53
C GLY A 54 -3.71 -4.08 10.05
N TYR A 55 -4.77 -4.20 9.24
CA TYR A 55 -4.72 -4.02 7.79
C TYR A 55 -4.18 -2.66 7.38
N HIS A 56 -4.50 -1.60 8.14
CA HIS A 56 -3.99 -0.25 7.87
C HIS A 56 -2.46 -0.17 7.97
N LYS A 57 -1.85 -0.82 8.98
CA LYS A 57 -0.40 -0.83 9.15
C LYS A 57 0.30 -1.60 8.02
N ARG A 58 -0.27 -2.73 7.63
CA ARG A 58 0.20 -3.53 6.49
C ARG A 58 0.11 -2.75 5.18
N LEU A 59 -1.00 -2.06 4.94
CA LEU A 59 -1.20 -1.27 3.75
C LEU A 59 -0.19 -0.11 3.66
N LEU A 60 0.11 0.55 4.78
CA LEU A 60 1.13 1.59 4.85
C LEU A 60 2.52 1.07 4.47
N SER A 61 2.93 -0.08 5.01
CA SER A 61 4.24 -0.67 4.69
C SER A 61 4.30 -1.16 3.25
N GLU A 62 3.25 -1.81 2.73
CA GLU A 62 3.16 -2.23 1.34
C GLU A 62 3.24 -1.04 0.37
N THR A 63 2.54 0.06 0.69
CA THR A 63 2.57 1.29 -0.12
C THR A 63 3.94 1.96 -0.09
N ALA A 64 4.58 2.05 1.09
CA ALA A 64 5.93 2.59 1.22
C ALA A 64 6.92 1.76 0.41
N MET A 65 6.88 0.43 0.53
CA MET A 65 7.76 -0.48 -0.20
C MET A 65 7.53 -0.42 -1.71
N TYR A 66 6.28 -0.27 -2.16
CA TYR A 66 5.97 -0.07 -3.58
C TYR A 66 6.66 1.19 -4.12
N ARG A 67 6.58 2.32 -3.40
CA ARG A 67 7.25 3.57 -3.78
C ARG A 67 8.77 3.41 -3.83
N VAL A 68 9.37 2.73 -2.84
CA VAL A 68 10.81 2.43 -2.83
C VAL A 68 11.21 1.64 -4.09
N LYS A 69 10.46 0.59 -4.43
CA LYS A 69 10.75 -0.23 -5.63
C LYS A 69 10.68 0.56 -6.93
N GLN A 70 9.70 1.47 -7.05
CA GLN A 70 9.50 2.27 -8.26
C GLN A 70 10.57 3.37 -8.41
N LEU A 71 10.93 4.04 -7.33
CA LEU A 71 11.76 5.25 -7.40
C LEU A 71 13.26 4.99 -7.15
N LEU A 72 13.58 4.00 -6.32
CA LEU A 72 14.93 3.78 -5.81
C LEU A 72 15.49 2.41 -6.19
N GLY A 73 14.76 1.65 -7.01
CA GLY A 73 15.11 0.30 -7.41
C GLY A 73 14.61 -0.76 -6.42
N GLY A 74 14.30 -1.94 -6.95
CA GLY A 74 13.70 -3.03 -6.18
C GLY A 74 14.70 -4.00 -5.53
N LYS A 75 15.98 -3.62 -5.41
CA LYS A 75 17.06 -4.51 -4.96
C LYS A 75 17.98 -3.78 -3.97
N LEU A 76 18.50 -4.53 -3.02
CA LEU A 76 19.60 -4.10 -2.15
C LEU A 76 20.91 -4.54 -2.79
N SER A 77 21.87 -3.63 -2.88
CA SER A 77 23.17 -3.87 -3.49
C SER A 77 24.16 -4.52 -2.53
N LEU A 78 24.01 -4.24 -1.22
CA LEU A 78 24.94 -4.67 -0.19
C LEU A 78 24.62 -6.09 0.31
N ARG A 79 25.66 -6.88 0.57
CA ARG A 79 25.52 -8.29 0.99
C ARG A 79 25.48 -8.51 2.50
N ASN A 80 25.99 -7.56 3.28
CA ASN A 80 25.99 -7.65 4.74
C ASN A 80 24.67 -7.11 5.30
N TYR A 81 24.07 -7.81 6.27
CA TYR A 81 22.79 -7.42 6.87
C TYR A 81 22.79 -6.00 7.44
N ASN A 82 23.81 -5.62 8.23
CA ASN A 82 23.89 -4.27 8.80
C ASN A 82 24.03 -3.21 7.71
N ALA A 83 24.74 -3.54 6.63
CA ALA A 83 24.86 -2.68 5.47
C ALA A 83 23.53 -2.52 4.71
N GLN A 84 22.76 -3.61 4.57
CA GLN A 84 21.40 -3.60 3.99
C GLN A 84 20.42 -2.75 4.79
N VAL A 85 20.51 -2.79 6.13
CA VAL A 85 19.71 -1.94 7.01
C VAL A 85 20.05 -0.47 6.77
N GLY A 86 21.35 -0.13 6.68
CA GLY A 86 21.81 1.22 6.37
C GLY A 86 21.36 1.71 4.99
N GLU A 87 21.48 0.86 3.96
CA GLU A 87 21.03 1.13 2.59
C GLU A 87 19.52 1.43 2.56
N THR A 88 18.72 0.58 3.20
CA THR A 88 17.26 0.77 3.29
C THR A 88 16.90 2.06 4.01
N TYR A 89 17.61 2.39 5.10
CA TYR A 89 17.38 3.63 5.83
C TYR A 89 17.69 4.88 4.99
N ALA A 90 18.79 4.85 4.22
CA ALA A 90 19.13 5.91 3.28
C ALA A 90 18.06 6.07 2.18
N MET A 91 17.55 4.95 1.63
CA MET A 91 16.46 4.95 0.65
C MET A 91 15.18 5.61 1.22
N LEU A 92 14.77 5.24 2.43
CA LEU A 92 13.60 5.84 3.08
C LEU A 92 13.79 7.33 3.35
N LYS A 93 14.99 7.75 3.76
CA LYS A 93 15.31 9.17 3.98
C LYS A 93 15.23 9.97 2.67
N ALA A 94 15.73 9.42 1.57
CA ALA A 94 15.59 10.03 0.25
C ALA A 94 14.12 10.12 -0.19
N LEU A 95 13.34 9.04 0.00
CA LEU A 95 11.91 9.01 -0.33
C LEU A 95 11.11 10.07 0.44
N ASN A 96 11.37 10.23 1.74
CA ASN A 96 10.70 11.26 2.55
C ASN A 96 11.02 12.68 2.03
N ARG A 97 12.26 12.92 1.61
CA ARG A 97 12.65 14.22 1.04
C ARG A 97 11.96 14.47 -0.30
N LEU A 98 11.89 13.47 -1.18
CA LEU A 98 11.16 13.56 -2.45
C LEU A 98 9.66 13.84 -2.25
N THR A 99 9.06 13.16 -1.26
CA THR A 99 7.65 13.37 -0.91
C THR A 99 7.38 14.79 -0.43
N GLY A 100 8.29 15.37 0.37
CA GLY A 100 8.17 16.75 0.83
C GLY A 100 8.27 17.79 -0.29
N VAL A 101 9.10 17.56 -1.32
CA VAL A 101 9.25 18.47 -2.46
C VAL A 101 8.04 18.42 -3.41
N GLY A 102 7.39 17.26 -3.53
CA GLY A 102 6.26 17.07 -4.44
C GLY A 102 4.88 17.47 -3.89
N MET A 103 4.81 18.01 -2.68
CA MET A 103 3.55 18.34 -2.01
C MET A 103 3.15 19.80 -2.32
N PRO A 104 2.06 20.05 -3.07
CA PRO A 104 1.62 21.41 -3.34
C PRO A 104 1.13 22.08 -2.06
N GLU A 105 1.56 23.32 -1.81
CA GLU A 105 0.99 24.14 -0.74
C GLU A 105 -0.43 24.54 -1.13
N THR A 106 -1.42 23.87 -0.56
CA THR A 106 -2.83 24.24 -0.72
C THR A 106 -3.10 25.47 0.13
N HIS A 107 -3.08 26.64 -0.50
CA HIS A 107 -3.63 27.86 0.09
C HIS A 107 -5.16 27.79 0.00
N TYR A 108 -5.81 27.67 1.15
CA TYR A 108 -7.25 27.88 1.25
C TYR A 108 -7.47 29.39 1.37
N PHE A 109 -8.02 30.01 0.33
CA PHE A 109 -8.57 31.35 0.45
C PHE A 109 -9.83 31.25 1.31
N VAL A 110 -9.84 31.99 2.42
CA VAL A 110 -11.00 32.23 3.29
C VAL A 110 -11.78 33.41 2.76
#